data_AF-A0A091FB11-F1
#
_entry.id   AF-A0A091FB11-F1
#
_cell.length_a   1.000
_cell.length_b   1.000
_cell.length_c   1.000
_cell.angle_alpha   90.00
_cell.angle_beta   90.00
_cell.angle_gamma   90.00
#
_symmetry.space_group_name_H-M   'P 1'
#
loop_
_entity.id
_entity.type
_entity.pdbx_description
1 polymer ?
#
loop_
_entity_poly.entity_id
_entity_poly.type
_entity_poly.pdbx_seq_one_letter_code
_entity_poly.pdbx_strand_id
1 'polypeptide(L)'
;MGQKVSQEDNQENKAETLVICEVFSQGVLHASQRLKDYLGFVDPQSKFQPATNTLSEIFLVNFISFCIGKGVEERIMTSKMTKQQSSLFGVDWVWTLCGSDKQIKLQLAVQALQPAELFHSEGPAEDCCREAALADECFQNMSRFEKLAEFCRLVGRDCLGLFVMFGVPGKP
;
A
#
# COMPACT_ATOMS: atom_id res chain seq x y z
N MET A 1 -35.34 30.50 11.78
CA MET A 1 -35.03 29.12 12.22
C MET A 1 -34.18 28.45 11.15
N GLY A 2 -33.12 27.73 11.54
CA GLY A 2 -32.58 26.63 10.75
C GLY A 2 -31.35 26.89 9.85
N GLN A 3 -30.19 27.13 10.45
CA GLN A 3 -28.90 26.75 9.86
C GLN A 3 -28.00 26.25 11.00
N LYS A 4 -28.18 24.97 11.37
CA LYS A 4 -27.30 24.25 12.30
C LYS A 4 -26.79 22.92 11.74
N VAL A 5 -27.20 22.56 10.52
CA VAL A 5 -26.98 21.23 9.92
C VAL A 5 -25.52 21.02 9.47
N SER A 6 -24.77 22.08 9.15
CA SER A 6 -23.43 21.95 8.56
C SER A 6 -22.30 21.57 9.54
N GLN A 7 -22.51 21.74 10.85
CA GLN A 7 -21.47 21.45 11.85
C GLN A 7 -21.54 20.01 12.36
N GLU A 8 -22.74 19.45 12.51
CA GLU A 8 -22.97 18.06 12.94
C GLU A 8 -22.54 17.05 11.86
N ASP A 9 -22.94 17.28 10.60
CA ASP A 9 -22.53 16.43 9.44
C ASP A 9 -21.00 16.31 9.32
N ASN A 10 -20.29 17.41 9.58
CA ASN A 10 -18.83 17.45 9.46
C ASN A 10 -18.12 16.74 10.63
N GLN A 11 -18.78 16.64 11.78
CA GLN A 11 -18.24 15.97 12.96
C GLN A 11 -18.50 14.47 12.94
N GLU A 12 -19.67 14.05 12.44
CA GLU A 12 -20.02 12.64 12.23
C GLU A 12 -19.14 12.00 11.14
N ASN A 13 -18.90 12.71 10.03
CA ASN A 13 -18.00 12.30 8.96
C ASN A 13 -16.53 12.14 9.44
N LYS A 14 -16.08 13.01 10.35
CA LYS A 14 -14.76 12.88 11.00
C LYS A 14 -14.68 11.65 11.91
N ALA A 15 -15.69 11.42 12.73
CA ALA A 15 -15.73 10.25 13.62
C ALA A 15 -15.71 8.95 12.82
N GLU A 16 -16.48 8.88 11.73
CA GLU A 16 -16.46 7.75 10.80
C GLU A 16 -15.07 7.54 10.18
N THR A 17 -14.44 8.60 9.69
CA THR A 17 -13.09 8.54 9.11
C THR A 17 -12.09 7.98 10.13
N LEU A 18 -12.19 8.38 11.40
CA LEU A 18 -11.33 7.88 12.47
C LEU A 18 -11.54 6.38 12.71
N VAL A 19 -12.79 5.90 12.72
CA VAL A 19 -13.09 4.46 12.88
C VAL A 19 -12.50 3.64 11.74
N ILE A 20 -12.65 4.10 10.49
CA ILE A 20 -12.09 3.41 9.32
C ILE A 20 -10.56 3.39 9.37
N CYS A 21 -9.93 4.51 9.73
CA CYS A 21 -8.47 4.59 9.93
C CYS A 21 -7.96 3.69 11.08
N GLU A 22 -8.74 3.53 12.14
CA GLU A 22 -8.42 2.62 13.24
C GLU A 22 -8.47 1.17 12.79
N VAL A 23 -9.55 0.75 12.13
CA VAL A 23 -9.69 -0.61 11.62
C VAL A 23 -8.59 -0.91 10.59
N PHE A 24 -8.30 0.04 9.71
CA PHE A 24 -7.18 -0.03 8.79
C PHE A 24 -5.84 -0.28 9.50
N SER A 25 -5.53 0.54 10.50
CA SER A 25 -4.29 0.45 11.26
C SER A 25 -4.16 -0.90 11.97
N GLN A 26 -5.25 -1.38 12.58
CA GLN A 26 -5.30 -2.71 13.19
C GLN A 26 -5.13 -3.83 12.16
N GLY A 27 -5.68 -3.67 10.95
CA GLY A 27 -5.51 -4.61 9.85
C GLY A 27 -4.06 -4.70 9.37
N VAL A 28 -3.39 -3.55 9.21
CA VAL A 28 -1.96 -3.50 8.85
C VAL A 28 -1.11 -4.18 9.93
N LEU A 29 -1.39 -3.91 11.21
CA LEU A 29 -0.70 -4.57 12.32
C LEU A 29 -0.94 -6.08 12.33
N HIS A 30 -2.18 -6.52 12.13
CA HIS A 30 -2.55 -7.92 12.06
C HIS A 30 -1.81 -8.65 10.92
N ALA A 31 -1.85 -8.09 9.72
CA ALA A 31 -1.19 -8.64 8.55
C ALA A 31 0.34 -8.69 8.73
N SER A 32 0.93 -7.63 9.30
CA SER A 32 2.36 -7.58 9.62
C SER A 32 2.76 -8.66 10.63
N GLN A 33 1.96 -8.86 11.69
CA GLN A 33 2.24 -9.87 12.69
C GLN A 33 2.16 -11.28 12.11
N ARG A 34 1.19 -11.54 11.23
CA ARG A 34 1.11 -12.82 10.51
C ARG A 34 2.31 -13.02 9.61
N LEU A 35 2.72 -11.99 8.87
CA LEU A 35 3.86 -12.07 7.99
C LEU A 35 5.18 -12.31 8.75
N LYS A 36 5.31 -11.73 9.95
CA LYS A 36 6.46 -11.95 10.83
C LYS A 36 6.66 -13.44 11.15
N ASP A 37 5.59 -14.21 11.30
CA ASP A 37 5.68 -15.64 11.55
C ASP A 37 6.28 -16.39 10.35
N TYR A 38 5.97 -15.97 9.11
CA TYR A 38 6.58 -16.53 7.89
C TYR A 38 8.03 -16.11 7.72
N LEU A 39 8.37 -14.86 8.02
CA LEU A 39 9.75 -14.35 7.97
C LEU A 39 10.63 -14.97 9.07
N GLY A 40 10.04 -15.35 10.21
CA GLY A 40 10.73 -16.05 11.29
C GLY A 40 10.92 -17.55 11.03
N PHE A 41 10.34 -18.10 9.94
CA PHE A 41 10.48 -19.50 9.61
C PHE A 41 11.90 -19.80 9.13
N VAL A 42 12.60 -20.65 9.88
CA VAL A 42 13.93 -21.15 9.50
C VAL A 42 13.75 -22.47 8.79
N ASP A 43 13.95 -22.47 7.47
CA ASP A 43 14.03 -23.70 6.70
C ASP A 43 15.37 -24.39 6.97
N PRO A 44 15.39 -25.61 7.54
CA PRO A 44 16.63 -26.35 7.77
C PRO A 44 17.42 -26.63 6.48
N GLN A 45 16.76 -26.61 5.31
CA GLN A 45 17.39 -26.80 4.01
C GLN A 45 17.73 -25.49 3.28
N SER A 46 17.37 -24.33 3.85
CA SER A 46 17.57 -22.99 3.28
C SER A 46 17.02 -22.79 1.85
N LYS A 47 16.05 -23.61 1.42
CA LYS A 47 15.38 -23.54 0.12
C LYS A 47 14.18 -22.60 0.14
N PHE A 48 13.58 -22.38 1.30
CA PHE A 48 12.46 -21.47 1.45
C PHE A 48 12.95 -20.03 1.59
N GLN A 49 12.89 -19.28 0.49
CA GLN A 49 13.21 -17.85 0.44
C GLN A 49 12.09 -17.14 -0.34
N PRO A 50 10.98 -16.77 0.33
CA PRO A 50 9.85 -16.16 -0.35
C PRO A 50 10.26 -14.81 -0.94
N ALA A 51 9.98 -14.64 -2.24
CA ALA A 51 10.21 -13.38 -2.93
C ALA A 51 9.24 -12.29 -2.41
N THR A 52 9.64 -11.02 -2.54
CA THR A 52 8.88 -9.83 -2.11
C THR A 52 7.43 -9.85 -2.60
N ASN A 53 7.20 -10.23 -3.86
CA ASN A 53 5.86 -10.33 -4.44
C ASN A 53 4.96 -11.33 -3.68
N THR A 54 5.52 -12.43 -3.20
CA THR A 54 4.82 -13.48 -2.46
C THR A 54 4.48 -12.97 -1.06
N LEU A 55 5.42 -12.31 -0.39
CA LEU A 55 5.19 -11.68 0.91
C LEU A 55 4.13 -10.58 0.84
N SER A 56 4.17 -9.79 -0.22
CA SER A 56 3.18 -8.78 -0.58
C SER A 56 1.78 -9.38 -0.72
N GLU A 57 1.64 -10.50 -1.43
CA GLU A 57 0.36 -11.18 -1.58
C GLU A 57 -0.15 -11.79 -0.27
N ILE A 58 0.74 -12.41 0.53
CA ILE A 58 0.40 -12.93 1.85
C ILE A 58 -0.07 -11.80 2.77
N PHE A 59 0.63 -10.67 2.78
CA PHE A 59 0.23 -9.49 3.55
C PHE A 59 -1.19 -9.05 3.17
N LEU A 60 -1.45 -8.89 1.87
CA LEU A 60 -2.73 -8.41 1.37
C LEU A 60 -3.89 -9.36 1.72
N VAL A 61 -3.67 -10.68 1.58
CA VAL A 61 -4.67 -11.70 1.96
C VAL A 61 -5.02 -11.60 3.46
N ASN A 62 -4.02 -11.46 4.33
CA ASN A 62 -4.26 -11.33 5.77
C ASN A 62 -4.98 -10.01 6.11
N PHE A 63 -4.61 -8.92 5.45
CA PHE A 63 -5.25 -7.62 5.62
C PHE A 63 -6.73 -7.63 5.20
N ILE A 64 -7.04 -8.15 4.01
CA ILE A 64 -8.41 -8.26 3.50
C ILE A 64 -9.24 -9.17 4.40
N SER A 65 -8.69 -10.32 4.81
CA SER A 65 -9.37 -11.25 5.72
C SER A 65 -9.72 -10.59 7.05
N PHE A 66 -8.82 -9.75 7.58
CA PHE A 66 -9.09 -8.97 8.79
C PHE A 66 -10.24 -7.97 8.57
N CYS A 67 -10.24 -7.25 7.44
CA CYS A 67 -11.29 -6.27 7.12
C CYS A 67 -12.66 -6.93 6.99
N ILE A 68 -12.75 -8.10 6.34
CA ILE A 68 -13.96 -8.92 6.27
C ILE A 68 -14.42 -9.33 7.68
N GLY A 69 -13.49 -9.80 8.53
CA GLY A 69 -13.80 -10.16 9.91
C GLY A 69 -14.28 -8.98 10.78
N LYS A 70 -14.03 -7.74 10.35
CA LYS A 70 -14.51 -6.51 11.00
C LYS A 70 -15.75 -5.91 10.33
N GLY A 71 -16.24 -6.48 9.23
CA GLY A 71 -17.42 -5.99 8.50
C GLY A 71 -17.22 -4.64 7.82
N VAL A 72 -15.99 -4.32 7.39
CA VAL A 72 -15.65 -3.05 6.71
C VAL A 72 -15.10 -3.28 5.30
N GLU A 73 -15.22 -4.47 4.76
CA GLU A 73 -14.69 -4.86 3.44
C GLU A 73 -15.22 -3.97 2.31
N GLU A 74 -16.49 -3.52 2.38
CA GLU A 74 -17.06 -2.61 1.38
C GLU A 74 -16.51 -1.17 1.50
N ARG A 75 -15.86 -0.84 2.60
CA ARG A 75 -15.29 0.48 2.87
C ARG A 75 -13.81 0.58 2.51
N ILE A 76 -13.16 -0.55 2.20
CA ILE A 76 -11.73 -0.59 1.88
C ILE A 76 -11.54 -1.30 0.54
N MET A 77 -11.14 -0.54 -0.46
CA MET A 77 -10.83 -1.08 -1.79
C MET A 77 -9.32 -1.15 -1.98
N THR A 78 -8.81 -2.30 -2.40
CA THR A 78 -7.39 -2.50 -2.70
C THR A 78 -7.20 -2.76 -4.18
N SER A 79 -6.44 -1.91 -4.88
CA SER A 79 -6.09 -2.08 -6.28
C SER A 79 -4.60 -2.40 -6.43
N LYS A 80 -4.28 -3.50 -7.10
CA LYS A 80 -2.89 -3.88 -7.40
C LYS A 80 -2.49 -3.31 -8.75
N MET A 81 -1.39 -2.55 -8.75
CA MET A 81 -0.82 -2.03 -9.98
C MET A 81 -0.25 -3.18 -10.82
N THR A 82 -0.31 -3.04 -12.14
CA THR A 82 0.40 -3.94 -13.04
C THR A 82 1.91 -3.74 -12.87
N LYS A 83 2.73 -4.73 -13.25
CA LYS A 83 4.20 -4.58 -13.23
C LYS A 83 4.66 -3.29 -13.93
N GLN A 84 4.01 -2.97 -15.06
CA GLN A 84 4.27 -1.76 -15.82
C GLN A 84 3.94 -0.49 -15.03
N GLN A 85 2.76 -0.44 -14.39
CA GLN A 85 2.34 0.70 -13.57
C GLN A 85 3.22 0.85 -12.33
N SER A 86 3.60 -0.25 -11.69
CA SER A 86 4.50 -0.20 -10.53
C SER A 86 5.90 0.30 -10.89
N SER A 87 6.42 -0.10 -12.05
CA SER A 87 7.71 0.42 -12.55
C SER A 87 7.64 1.91 -12.90
N LEU A 88 6.51 2.36 -13.48
CA LEU A 88 6.34 3.74 -13.89
C LEU A 88 6.11 4.68 -12.70
N PHE A 89 5.22 4.31 -11.77
CA PHE A 89 4.79 5.18 -10.67
C PHE A 89 5.49 4.89 -9.34
N GLY A 90 6.27 3.81 -9.24
CA GLY A 90 6.88 3.38 -7.98
C GLY A 90 5.86 2.85 -6.96
N VAL A 91 4.61 2.61 -7.37
CA VAL A 91 3.48 2.20 -6.51
C VAL A 91 3.09 0.75 -6.77
N ASP A 92 3.03 -0.08 -5.74
CA ASP A 92 2.60 -1.47 -5.85
C ASP A 92 1.08 -1.60 -5.72
N TRP A 93 0.50 -0.85 -4.77
CA TRP A 93 -0.95 -0.86 -4.52
C TRP A 93 -1.50 0.54 -4.28
N VAL A 94 -2.77 0.72 -4.60
CA VAL A 94 -3.55 1.85 -4.09
C VAL A 94 -4.66 1.29 -3.22
N TRP A 95 -4.71 1.75 -1.98
CA TRP A 95 -5.80 1.45 -1.06
C TRP A 95 -6.68 2.69 -0.91
N THR A 96 -7.98 2.49 -1.07
CA THR A 96 -8.97 3.57 -0.98
C THR A 96 -9.89 3.26 0.19
N LEU A 97 -9.97 4.20 1.13
CA LEU A 97 -10.85 4.14 2.29
C LEU A 97 -12.05 5.05 2.04
N CYS A 98 -13.24 4.47 2.10
CA CYS A 98 -14.51 5.12 1.80
C CYS A 98 -15.38 5.25 3.05
N GLY A 99 -16.10 6.35 3.18
CA GLY A 99 -17.13 6.52 4.21
C GLY A 99 -18.39 5.70 3.92
N SER A 100 -19.38 5.75 4.82
CA SER A 100 -20.68 5.12 4.61
C SER A 100 -21.41 5.68 3.39
N ASP A 101 -21.13 6.94 3.05
CA ASP A 101 -21.60 7.65 1.86
C ASP A 101 -20.91 7.23 0.56
N LYS A 102 -19.97 6.28 0.63
CA LYS A 102 -19.10 5.82 -0.47
C LYS A 102 -18.17 6.90 -1.03
N GLN A 103 -18.07 8.06 -0.36
CA GLN A 103 -17.10 9.07 -0.73
C GLN A 103 -15.72 8.63 -0.28
N ILE A 104 -14.72 8.87 -1.13
CA ILE A 104 -13.32 8.64 -0.81
C ILE A 104 -12.94 9.59 0.32
N LYS A 105 -12.47 9.04 1.44
CA LYS A 105 -12.00 9.82 2.59
C LYS A 105 -10.47 9.88 2.63
N LEU A 106 -9.82 8.80 2.21
CA LEU A 106 -8.37 8.69 2.18
C LEU A 106 -7.94 7.69 1.12
N GLN A 107 -6.83 7.98 0.44
CA GLN A 107 -6.12 7.05 -0.41
C GLN A 107 -4.70 6.85 0.09
N LEU A 108 -4.20 5.63 -0.05
CA LEU A 108 -2.85 5.25 0.31
C LEU A 108 -2.19 4.64 -0.91
N ALA A 109 -1.16 5.31 -1.42
CA ALA A 109 -0.25 4.73 -2.39
C ALA A 109 0.79 3.92 -1.61
N VAL A 110 0.80 2.61 -1.82
CA VAL A 110 1.62 1.68 -1.05
C VAL A 110 2.77 1.18 -1.91
N GLN A 111 3.96 1.24 -1.33
CA GLN A 111 5.18 0.68 -1.89
C GLN A 111 5.71 -0.40 -0.95
N ALA A 112 5.81 -1.63 -1.45
CA ALA A 112 6.36 -2.77 -0.74
C ALA A 112 7.83 -2.98 -1.15
N LEU A 113 8.68 -3.24 -0.16
CA LEU A 113 10.13 -3.25 -0.33
C LEU A 113 10.77 -4.33 0.53
N GLN A 114 11.78 -5.02 0.00
CA GLN A 114 12.76 -5.73 0.81
C GLN A 114 14.07 -4.93 0.95
N PRO A 115 14.77 -4.98 2.10
CA PRO A 115 16.06 -4.31 2.28
C PRO A 115 17.09 -4.65 1.19
N ALA A 116 17.11 -5.89 0.68
CA ALA A 116 18.00 -6.30 -0.40
C ALA A 116 17.74 -5.54 -1.72
N GLU A 117 16.49 -5.14 -1.97
CA GLU A 117 16.08 -4.39 -3.17
C GLU A 117 16.47 -2.91 -3.09
N LEU A 118 16.72 -2.38 -1.88
CA LEU A 118 17.22 -1.01 -1.70
C LEU A 118 18.68 -0.85 -2.15
N PHE A 119 19.46 -1.93 -2.06
CA PHE A 119 20.89 -1.94 -2.42
C PHE A 119 21.15 -2.35 -3.88
N HIS A 120 20.15 -2.91 -4.56
CA HIS A 120 20.17 -3.07 -6.01
C HIS A 120 19.69 -1.76 -6.65
N SER A 121 20.59 -0.78 -6.67
CA SER A 121 20.45 0.43 -7.48
C SER A 121 20.17 0.02 -8.92
N GLU A 122 18.96 0.36 -9.40
CA GLU A 122 18.63 0.75 -10.78
C GLU A 122 19.54 0.18 -11.86
N GLY A 123 19.68 -1.16 -11.88
CA GLY A 123 20.14 -1.86 -13.07
C GLY A 123 19.09 -1.69 -14.17
N PRO A 124 19.47 -1.77 -15.47
CA PRO A 124 18.50 -1.66 -16.54
C PRO A 124 17.39 -2.66 -16.24
N ALA A 125 16.16 -2.17 -16.12
CA ALA A 125 14.99 -2.98 -15.88
C ALA A 125 14.90 -4.00 -17.02
N GLU A 126 15.47 -5.20 -16.81
CA GLU A 126 15.29 -6.32 -17.69
C GLU A 126 13.79 -6.59 -17.70
N ASP A 127 13.19 -6.28 -18.84
CA ASP A 127 11.76 -6.40 -19.16
C ASP A 127 10.86 -5.18 -18.88
N CYS A 128 11.39 -3.95 -18.96
CA CYS A 128 10.53 -2.77 -19.14
C CYS A 128 10.01 -2.73 -20.60
N CYS A 129 8.70 -2.95 -20.80
CA CYS A 129 8.06 -2.84 -22.12
C CYS A 129 8.39 -1.48 -22.76
N ARG A 130 8.62 -1.46 -24.07
CA ARG A 130 8.96 -0.24 -24.82
C ARG A 130 7.95 0.90 -24.60
N GLU A 131 6.67 0.59 -24.33
CA GLU A 131 5.66 1.59 -23.97
C GLU A 131 5.89 2.27 -22.62
N ALA A 132 6.42 1.56 -21.62
CA ALA A 132 6.72 2.14 -20.32
C ALA A 132 7.86 3.14 -20.43
N ALA A 133 8.93 2.81 -21.18
CA ALA A 133 10.03 3.73 -21.45
C ALA A 133 9.57 5.01 -22.16
N LEU A 134 8.58 4.92 -23.05
CA LEU A 134 7.99 6.08 -23.74
C LEU A 134 7.04 6.91 -22.87
N ALA A 135 6.36 6.28 -21.90
CA ALA A 135 5.46 6.96 -20.96
C ALA A 135 6.19 7.65 -19.79
N ASP A 136 7.51 7.46 -19.68
CA ASP A 136 8.32 7.76 -18.50
C ASP A 136 8.98 9.15 -18.54
N GLU A 137 8.72 10.03 -19.52
CA GLU A 137 9.42 11.33 -19.62
C GLU A 137 9.39 12.16 -18.31
N CYS A 138 8.30 12.11 -17.53
CA CYS A 138 8.21 12.78 -16.23
C CYS A 138 8.91 12.06 -15.07
N PHE A 139 9.15 10.75 -15.19
CA PHE A 139 9.56 9.87 -14.09
C PHE A 139 10.92 9.16 -14.33
N GLN A 140 11.54 9.30 -15.51
CA GLN A 140 12.78 8.59 -15.90
C GLN A 140 13.96 8.81 -14.93
N ASN A 141 14.04 9.99 -14.31
CA ASN A 141 15.14 10.36 -13.42
C ASN A 141 14.74 10.36 -11.94
N MET A 142 13.55 9.85 -11.62
CA MET A 142 13.06 9.76 -10.26
C MET A 142 13.38 8.39 -9.68
N SER A 143 13.96 8.40 -8.48
CA SER A 143 14.03 7.21 -7.64
C SER A 143 12.62 6.67 -7.38
N ARG A 144 12.51 5.39 -7.03
CA ARG A 144 11.21 4.78 -6.70
C ARG A 144 10.43 5.55 -5.62
N PHE A 145 11.13 6.14 -4.66
CA PHE A 145 10.54 6.98 -3.60
C PHE A 145 10.00 8.32 -4.13
N GLU A 146 10.74 8.96 -5.03
CA GLU A 146 10.30 10.20 -5.69
C GLU A 146 9.09 9.95 -6.59
N LYS A 147 9.08 8.82 -7.30
CA LYS A 147 7.92 8.39 -8.10
C LYS A 147 6.65 8.25 -7.25
N LEU A 148 6.75 7.61 -6.07
CA LEU A 148 5.63 7.50 -5.13
C LEU A 148 5.14 8.87 -4.64
N ALA A 149 6.07 9.76 -4.26
CA ALA A 149 5.74 11.09 -3.78
C ALA A 149 5.02 11.92 -4.87
N GLU A 150 5.53 11.86 -6.10
CA GLU A 150 4.94 12.53 -7.25
C GLU A 150 3.57 11.93 -7.60
N PHE A 151 3.41 10.61 -7.53
CA PHE A 151 2.11 9.96 -7.69
C PHE A 151 1.09 10.49 -6.67
N CYS A 152 1.45 10.56 -5.38
CA CYS A 152 0.56 11.10 -4.35
C CYS A 152 0.17 12.55 -4.65
N ARG A 153 1.14 13.38 -5.07
CA ARG A 153 0.93 14.77 -5.46
C ARG A 153 -0.06 14.91 -6.62
N LEU A 154 0.01 14.03 -7.61
CA LEU A 154 -0.87 14.02 -8.78
C LEU A 154 -2.29 13.54 -8.45
N VAL A 155 -2.45 12.59 -7.53
CA VAL A 155 -3.78 12.11 -7.09
C VAL A 155 -4.53 13.20 -6.31
N GLY A 156 -3.86 13.87 -5.37
CA GLY A 156 -4.42 15.00 -4.63
C GLY A 156 -4.12 14.99 -3.14
N ARG A 157 -4.77 15.91 -2.41
CA ARG A 157 -4.48 16.15 -0.97
C ARG A 157 -4.83 14.98 -0.07
N ASP A 158 -5.76 14.13 -0.49
CA ASP A 158 -6.25 13.00 0.29
C ASP A 158 -5.48 11.69 -0.05
N CYS A 159 -4.34 11.79 -0.73
CA CYS A 159 -3.47 10.65 -1.04
C CYS A 159 -2.17 10.74 -0.24
N LEU A 160 -1.89 9.71 0.57
CA LEU A 160 -0.66 9.58 1.35
C LEU A 160 0.18 8.40 0.87
N GLY A 161 1.50 8.55 0.96
CA GLY A 161 2.44 7.45 0.70
C GLY A 161 2.60 6.54 1.92
N LEU A 162 2.61 5.23 1.70
CA LEU A 162 2.87 4.21 2.72
C LEU A 162 3.98 3.27 2.24
N PHE A 163 4.97 3.04 3.10
CA PHE A 163 6.03 2.06 2.85
C PHE A 163 5.80 0.81 3.71
N VAL A 164 5.86 -0.35 3.07
CA VAL A 164 5.83 -1.66 3.75
C VAL A 164 7.18 -2.34 3.53
N MET A 165 7.98 -2.40 4.58
CA MET A 165 9.31 -3.01 4.55
C MET A 165 9.25 -4.43 5.08
N PHE A 166 9.61 -5.42 4.26
CA PHE A 166 9.72 -6.81 4.70
C PHE A 166 11.16 -7.11 5.12
N GLY A 167 11.37 -7.35 6.41
CA GLY A 167 12.68 -7.72 6.94
C GLY A 167 13.18 -9.06 6.40
N VAL A 168 14.49 -9.29 6.49
CA VAL A 168 15.11 -10.59 6.21
C VAL A 168 15.29 -11.39 7.51
N PRO A 169 15.25 -12.74 7.47
CA PRO A 169 15.59 -13.56 8.61
C PRO A 169 17.10 -13.43 8.92
N GLY A 170 17.45 -13.03 10.15
CA GLY A 170 18.85 -12.79 10.55
C GLY A 170 19.11 -11.33 10.90
N LYS A 171 20.11 -11.08 11.77
CA LYS A 171 20.30 -9.85 12.57
C LYS A 171 20.10 -8.51 11.82
N PRO A 172 19.62 -7.47 12.55
CA PRO A 172 19.33 -6.14 12.02
C PRO A 172 20.51 -5.47 11.34
#